data_AF-A0A2V7GM31-F1
#
_entry.id   AF-A0A2V7GM31-F1
#
_cell.length_a   1.000
_cell.length_b   1.000
_cell.length_c   1.000
_cell.angle_alpha   90.00
_cell.angle_beta   90.00
_cell.angle_gamma   90.00
#
_symmetry.space_group_name_H-M   'P 1'
#
loop_
_entity.id
_entity.type
_entity.pdbx_description
1 polymer ?
#
loop_
_entity_poly.entity_id
_entity_poly.type
_entity_poly.pdbx_seq_one_letter_code
_entity_poly.pdbx_strand_id
1 'polypeptide(L)' 'MRTSMTAGIISRVTEDVIQFDGMTIGGSSGSPVFNANGEVISIHRAGLPQAPGFALSVPIKHAIPLLPSTLRQKLGISF' A
#
# COMPACT_ATOMS: atom_id res chain seq x y z
N MET A 1 -14.87 15.88 -0.48
CA MET A 1 -13.88 15.11 -1.28
C MET A 1 -14.51 13.76 -1.63
N ARG A 2 -14.36 13.28 -2.87
CA ARG A 2 -14.75 11.92 -3.26
C ARG A 2 -13.47 11.11 -3.40
N THR A 3 -13.29 10.07 -2.60
CA THR A 3 -12.20 9.11 -2.79
C THR A 3 -12.54 8.23 -4.00
N SER A 4 -11.55 7.97 -4.86
CA SER A 4 -11.64 6.99 -5.94
C SER A 4 -10.62 5.89 -5.70
N MET A 5 -10.90 4.70 -6.22
CA MET A 5 -9.99 3.55 -6.20
C MET A 5 -9.85 3.02 -7.61
N THR A 6 -8.65 2.59 -7.98
CA THR A 6 -8.37 1.96 -9.27
C THR A 6 -7.93 0.53 -9.01
N ALA A 7 -8.48 -0.43 -9.75
CA ALA A 7 -8.04 -1.81 -9.70
C ALA A 7 -6.71 -1.96 -10.47
N GLY A 8 -5.88 -2.90 -10.03
CA GLY A 8 -4.56 -3.15 -10.59
C GLY A 8 -4.08 -4.56 -10.29
N ILE A 9 -2.89 -4.91 -10.79
CA ILE A 9 -2.28 -6.23 -10.61
C ILE A 9 -0.99 -6.09 -9.82
N ILE A 10 -0.79 -6.94 -8.80
CA ILE A 10 0.50 -7.06 -8.13
C ILE A 10 1.48 -7.76 -9.08
N SER A 11 2.54 -7.05 -9.48
CA SER A 11 3.54 -7.58 -10.41
C SER A 11 4.65 -8.35 -9.70
N ARG A 12 5.05 -7.91 -8.51
CA ARG A 12 6.11 -8.53 -7.72
C ARG A 12 5.96 -8.19 -6.24
N VAL A 13 6.27 -9.16 -5.38
CA VAL A 13 6.36 -8.98 -3.93
C VAL A 13 7.76 -9.38 -3.48
N THR A 14 8.41 -8.53 -2.71
CA THR A 14 9.62 -8.86 -1.96
C THR A 14 9.43 -8.52 -0.48
N GLU A 15 10.46 -8.80 0.33
CA GLU A 15 10.46 -8.44 1.74
C GLU A 15 10.24 -6.94 1.99
N ASP A 16 10.75 -6.07 1.11
CA ASP A 16 10.82 -4.62 1.35
C ASP A 16 9.96 -3.79 0.39
N VAL A 17 9.53 -4.37 -0.72
CA VAL A 17 8.76 -3.65 -1.74
C VAL A 17 7.68 -4.52 -2.36
N ILE A 18 6.52 -3.92 -2.60
CA ILE A 18 5.52 -4.46 -3.52
C ILE A 18 5.51 -3.58 -4.75
N GLN A 19 5.58 -4.21 -5.92
CA GLN A 19 5.37 -3.59 -7.21
C GLN A 19 3.98 -3.95 -7.70
N PHE A 20 3.25 -2.96 -8.21
CA PHE A 20 1.92 -3.17 -8.78
C PHE A 20 1.67 -2.26 -9.97
N ASP A 21 0.71 -2.66 -10.79
CA ASP A 21 0.12 -1.82 -11.82
C ASP A 21 -0.88 -0.87 -11.19
N GLY A 22 -0.67 0.44 -11.35
CA GLY A 22 -1.56 1.45 -10.81
C GLY A 22 -1.21 2.85 -11.28
N MET A 23 -2.23 3.67 -11.47
CA MET A 23 -2.06 5.08 -11.76
C MET A 23 -1.46 5.79 -10.54
N THR A 24 -0.25 6.31 -10.70
CA THR A 24 0.42 7.12 -9.68
C THR A 24 0.39 8.59 -10.09
N ILE A 25 -0.23 9.42 -9.27
CA ILE A 25 -0.31 10.88 -9.46
C ILE A 25 0.12 11.59 -8.18
N GLY A 26 0.32 12.92 -8.27
CA GLY A 26 0.50 13.74 -7.07
C GLY A 26 -0.65 13.52 -6.08
N GLY A 27 -0.32 13.16 -4.85
CA GLY A 27 -1.30 12.80 -3.81
C GLY A 27 -1.56 11.30 -3.63
N SER A 28 -1.04 10.42 -4.50
CA SER A 28 -1.17 8.97 -4.32
C SER A 28 -0.28 8.43 -3.18
N SER A 29 0.82 9.09 -2.85
CA SER A 29 1.73 8.69 -1.77
C SER A 29 1.00 8.61 -0.43
N GLY A 30 1.20 7.50 0.28
CA GLY A 30 0.55 7.20 1.55
C GLY A 30 -0.82 6.51 1.42
N SER A 31 -1.35 6.36 0.20
CA SER A 31 -2.62 5.65 0.01
C SER A 31 -2.48 4.15 0.34
N PRO A 32 -3.51 3.55 0.95
CA PRO A 32 -3.55 2.11 1.18
C PRO A 32 -3.74 1.36 -0.15
N VAL A 33 -3.00 0.27 -0.30
CA VAL A 33 -3.25 -0.74 -1.34
C VAL A 33 -4.04 -1.88 -0.72
N PHE A 34 -5.19 -2.19 -1.30
CA PHE A 34 -6.07 -3.26 -0.84
C PHE A 34 -5.90 -4.52 -1.68
N ASN A 35 -6.00 -5.70 -1.06
CA ASN A 35 -6.23 -6.93 -1.80
C ASN A 35 -7.73 -7.09 -2.15
N ALA A 36 -8.07 -8.21 -2.81
CA ALA A 36 -9.45 -8.51 -3.22
C ALA A 36 -10.44 -8.68 -2.04
N ASN A 37 -9.95 -8.92 -0.82
CA ASN A 37 -10.76 -9.01 0.40
C ASN A 37 -10.96 -7.64 1.08
N GLY A 38 -10.37 -6.57 0.55
CA GLY A 38 -10.40 -5.24 1.19
C GLY A 38 -9.38 -5.09 2.32
N GLU A 39 -8.41 -5.99 2.45
CA GLU A 39 -7.36 -5.91 3.47
C GLU A 39 -6.21 -5.02 2.98
N VAL A 40 -5.66 -4.18 3.86
CA VAL A 40 -4.51 -3.34 3.53
C VAL A 40 -3.25 -4.20 3.49
N ILE A 41 -2.63 -4.30 2.31
CA ILE A 41 -1.43 -5.13 2.10
C ILE A 41 -0.14 -4.31 1.99
N SER A 42 -0.24 -3.03 1.61
CA SER A 42 0.90 -2.13 1.51
C SER A 42 0.46 -0.66 1.48
N ILE A 43 1.44 0.24 1.60
CA ILE A 43 1.26 1.70 1.52
C ILE A 43 1.97 2.22 0.27
N HIS A 44 1.25 2.85 -0.65
CA HIS A 44 1.82 3.40 -1.89
C HIS A 44 2.90 4.43 -1.58
N ARG A 45 4.09 4.26 -2.15
CA ARG A 45 5.24 5.13 -1.92
C ARG A 45 5.55 5.98 -3.14
N ALA A 46 5.70 5.36 -4.30
CA ALA A 46 6.20 6.01 -5.51
C ALA A 46 5.62 5.39 -6.78
N GLY A 47 5.73 6.13 -7.87
CA GLY A 47 5.57 5.64 -9.24
C GLY A 47 6.74 6.15 -10.06
N LEU A 48 7.10 5.44 -11.13
CA LEU A 48 8.22 5.84 -11.98
C LEU A 48 7.71 6.71 -13.14
N PRO A 49 8.12 7.99 -13.27
CA PRO A 49 7.61 8.86 -14.33
C PRO A 49 7.89 8.33 -15.75
N GLN A 50 8.99 7.59 -15.91
CA GLN A 50 9.40 7.00 -17.18
C GLN A 50 8.68 5.67 -17.49
N ALA A 51 7.92 5.11 -16.54
CA ALA A 51 7.16 3.88 -16.71
C ALA A 51 5.74 4.03 -16.14
N PRO A 52 4.80 4.60 -16.92
CA PRO A 52 3.40 4.65 -16.55
C PRO A 52 2.87 3.26 -16.18
N GLY A 53 2.08 3.18 -15.11
CA GLY A 53 1.62 1.91 -14.54
C GLY A 53 2.67 1.19 -13.69
N PHE A 54 3.87 1.73 -13.50
CA PHE A 54 4.84 1.15 -12.57
C PHE A 54 4.75 1.85 -11.21
N ALA A 55 4.11 1.20 -10.23
CA ALA A 55 3.97 1.69 -8.87
C ALA A 55 4.72 0.81 -7.86
N LEU A 56 5.26 1.46 -6.83
CA LEU A 56 5.98 0.84 -5.71
C LEU A 56 5.32 1.21 -4.38
N SER A 57 5.12 0.22 -3.52
CA SER A 57 4.59 0.38 -2.18
C SER A 57 5.43 -0.35 -1.14
N VAL A 58 5.26 0.06 0.13
CA VAL A 58 5.92 -0.56 1.29
C VAL A 58 4.98 -1.62 1.87
N PRO A 59 5.41 -2.89 2.01
CA PRO A 59 4.62 -3.95 2.65
C PRO A 59 4.09 -3.54 4.02
N ILE A 60 2.83 -3.89 4.33
CA ILE A 60 2.15 -3.44 5.56
C ILE A 60 2.86 -3.90 6.84
N LYS A 61 3.59 -5.02 6.78
CA LYS A 61 4.38 -5.55 7.91
C LYS A 61 5.42 -4.56 8.45
N HIS A 62 5.89 -3.61 7.63
CA HIS A 62 6.83 -2.58 8.05
C HIS A 62 6.14 -1.41 8.74
N ALA A 63 4.87 -1.15 8.44
CA ALA A 63 4.11 -0.06 9.03
C ALA A 63 3.49 -0.45 10.39
N ILE A 64 3.11 -1.71 10.57
CA ILE A 64 2.41 -2.13 11.78
C ILE A 64 3.25 -1.91 13.07
N PRO A 65 4.56 -2.23 13.11
CA PRO A 65 5.38 -1.95 14.29
C PRO A 65 5.42 -0.46 14.67
N LEU A 66 5.18 0.44 13.71
CA LEU A 66 5.14 1.89 13.92
C LEU A 66 3.82 2.37 14.53
N LEU A 67 2.78 1.54 14.55
CA LEU A 67 1.50 1.90 15.15
C LEU A 67 1.58 1.90 16.69
N PRO A 68 0.88 2.83 17.37
CA PRO A 68 0.76 2.81 18.82
C PRO A 68 0.29 1.44 19.33
N SER A 69 0.88 0.94 20.42
CA SER A 69 0.53 -0.36 21.00
C SER A 69 -0.96 -0.47 21.33
N THR A 70 -1.57 0.62 21.83
CA THR A 70 -3.00 0.70 22.12
C THR A 70 -3.86 0.53 20.88
N LEU A 71 -3.43 1.03 19.73
CA LEU A 71 -4.14 0.87 18.46
C LEU A 71 -4.02 -0.56 17.94
N ARG A 72 -2.82 -1.15 18.01
CA ARG A 72 -2.60 -2.56 17.63
C ARG A 72 -3.47 -3.52 18.44
N GLN A 73 -3.55 -3.31 19.76
CA GLN A 73 -4.43 -4.11 20.64
C GLN A 73 -5.90 -3.95 20.27
N LYS A 74 -6.38 -2.73 20.06
CA LYS A 74 -7.79 -2.47 19.67
C LYS A 74 -8.16 -3.14 18.34
N LEU A 75 -7.22 -3.21 17.41
CA LEU A 75 -7.41 -3.84 16.10
C LEU A 75 -7.19 -5.36 16.12
N GLY A 76 -6.83 -5.94 17.27
CA GLY A 76 -6.54 -7.38 17.37
C GLY A 76 -5.29 -7.82 16.60
N ILE A 77 -4.35 -6.90 16.37
CA ILE A 77 -3.16 -7.13 15.55
C ILE A 77 -1.98 -7.49 16.47
N SER A 78 -1.55 -8.75 16.45
CA SER A 78 -0.38 -9.25 17.18
C SER A 78 0.86 -9.39 16.28
N PHE A 79 2.01 -8.90 16.75
CA PHE A 79 3.34 -9.12 16.18
C PHE A 79 4.30 -9.53 17.30
#